data_AF-A0A4P2QTY9-F1
#
_entry.id   AF-A0A4P2QTY9-F1
#
_cell.length_a   1.000
_cell.length_b   1.000
_cell.length_c   1.000
_cell.angle_alpha   90.00
_cell.angle_beta   90.00
_cell.angle_gamma   90.00
#
_symmetry.space_group_name_H-M   'P 1'
#
loop_
_entity.id
_entity.type
_entity.pdbx_description
1 polymer ?
#
loop_
_entity_poly.entity_id
_entity_poly.type
_entity_poly.pdbx_seq_one_letter_code
_entity_poly.pdbx_strand_id
1 'polypeptide(L)'
;MTKSSTPVTKKKPAPRKPAAPPQAAAAYDRALPEIEALSPEQLIAIKLDIPRAVSQVLGVLPGLLALRPAIAEALHKHDIALLDRLETYALAAWYAHLLWLSTGAAESALKPLLAEAAPLRENLLGDAEALARRGLLDADAVAEIRAGQGHIDTANDLVALSALFSGSWPEISGKTAATEEEVKRAGEIGPQLLAALGVREHGKGPGPTEAADKRARAFALLAHAYDQTRRAVAYLRWNEGDAETIAPSIYKSRGGRATGASDDGPEPDDAEEAAAPTGPDAGTAPAPSAGAAPAAVPPGPGPQAQPGAAPPAG
;
A
#
# COMPACT_ATOMS: atom_id res chain seq x y z
N MET A 1 36.12 41.39 -19.19
CA MET A 1 35.97 41.00 -17.78
C MET A 1 34.49 40.76 -17.52
N THR A 2 33.98 39.60 -17.97
CA THR A 2 33.68 38.39 -17.17
C THR A 2 32.42 38.54 -16.31
N LYS A 3 31.27 38.21 -16.92
CA LYS A 3 30.02 37.92 -16.21
C LYS A 3 30.11 36.48 -15.69
N SER A 4 30.04 36.33 -14.36
CA SER A 4 30.11 35.05 -13.67
C SER A 4 28.90 34.18 -14.03
N SER A 5 29.16 33.03 -14.64
CA SER A 5 28.19 32.00 -14.95
C SER A 5 27.93 31.16 -13.70
N THR A 6 26.69 31.13 -13.24
CA THR A 6 26.23 30.26 -12.14
C THR A 6 26.13 28.82 -12.66
N PRO A 7 26.71 27.82 -11.99
CA PRO A 7 26.62 26.44 -12.45
C PRO A 7 25.24 25.85 -12.12
N VAL A 8 24.55 25.36 -13.15
CA VAL A 8 23.33 24.56 -13.02
C VAL A 8 23.73 23.20 -12.43
N THR A 9 23.33 22.98 -11.18
CA THR A 9 23.52 21.70 -10.48
C THR A 9 22.63 20.63 -11.12
N LYS A 10 23.27 19.71 -11.87
CA LYS A 10 22.62 18.52 -12.43
C LYS A 10 22.06 17.67 -11.27
N LYS A 11 20.73 17.58 -11.20
CA LYS A 11 19.99 16.73 -10.24
C LYS A 11 20.39 15.27 -10.48
N LYS A 12 21.04 14.66 -9.49
CA LYS A 12 21.48 13.26 -9.48
C LYS A 12 20.24 12.36 -9.67
N PRO A 13 20.25 11.37 -10.60
CA PRO A 13 19.11 10.49 -10.79
C PRO A 13 18.84 9.73 -9.49
N ALA A 14 17.56 9.69 -9.08
CA ALA A 14 17.14 8.96 -7.90
C ALA A 14 17.54 7.47 -8.05
N PRO A 15 17.99 6.80 -6.98
CA PRO A 15 18.34 5.40 -7.05
C PRO A 15 17.13 4.58 -7.53
N ARG A 16 17.35 3.71 -8.52
CA ARG A 16 16.35 2.72 -8.94
C ARG A 16 15.86 1.98 -7.70
N LYS A 17 14.54 1.94 -7.49
CA LYS A 17 13.93 1.23 -6.36
C LYS A 17 14.44 -0.23 -6.36
N PRO A 18 14.84 -0.76 -5.20
CA PRO A 18 15.31 -2.14 -5.13
C PRO A 18 14.21 -3.09 -5.60
N ALA A 19 14.56 -3.98 -6.52
CA ALA A 19 13.71 -5.12 -6.86
C ALA A 19 13.48 -5.93 -5.57
N ALA A 20 12.27 -6.48 -5.43
CA ALA A 20 11.97 -7.34 -4.29
C ALA A 20 12.95 -8.53 -4.28
N PRO A 21 13.53 -8.90 -3.13
CA PRO A 21 14.38 -10.07 -3.03
C PRO A 21 13.64 -11.33 -3.51
N PRO A 22 14.31 -12.27 -4.21
CA PRO A 22 13.67 -13.47 -4.76
C PRO A 22 12.95 -14.31 -3.68
N GLN A 23 13.44 -14.27 -2.45
CA GLN A 23 12.80 -14.93 -1.30
C GLN A 23 11.43 -14.34 -0.95
N ALA A 24 11.21 -13.03 -1.14
CA ALA A 24 9.95 -12.36 -0.85
C ALA A 24 8.87 -12.70 -1.89
N ALA A 25 9.24 -12.81 -3.16
CA ALA A 25 8.35 -13.29 -4.21
C ALA A 25 7.92 -14.74 -3.95
N ALA A 26 8.87 -15.63 -3.67
CA ALA A 26 8.56 -17.04 -3.37
C ALA A 26 7.71 -17.22 -2.09
N ALA A 27 7.87 -16.32 -1.10
CA ALA A 27 7.02 -16.32 0.10
C ALA A 27 5.60 -15.83 -0.22
N TYR A 28 5.47 -14.83 -1.07
CA TYR A 28 4.18 -14.35 -1.55
C TYR A 28 3.41 -15.44 -2.30
N ASP A 29 4.05 -16.15 -3.23
CA ASP A 29 3.42 -17.24 -3.99
C ASP A 29 2.93 -18.36 -3.07
N ARG A 30 3.70 -18.69 -2.04
CA ARG A 30 3.30 -19.67 -1.02
C ARG A 30 2.10 -19.22 -0.18
N ALA A 31 2.03 -17.94 0.16
CA ALA A 31 0.94 -17.36 0.96
C ALA A 31 -0.29 -17.00 0.12
N LEU A 32 -0.18 -16.97 -1.21
CA LEU A 32 -1.22 -16.48 -2.11
C LEU A 32 -2.59 -17.14 -1.90
N PRO A 33 -2.71 -18.48 -1.75
CA PRO A 33 -4.00 -19.11 -1.50
C PRO A 33 -4.68 -18.59 -0.22
N GLU A 34 -3.91 -18.30 0.82
CA GLU A 34 -4.42 -17.79 2.09
C GLU A 34 -4.78 -16.30 2.01
N ILE A 35 -4.00 -15.53 1.25
CA ILE A 35 -4.28 -14.11 0.96
C ILE A 35 -5.61 -13.98 0.20
N GLU A 36 -5.84 -14.82 -0.80
CA GLU A 36 -7.07 -14.82 -1.60
C GLU A 36 -8.27 -15.35 -0.83
N ALA A 37 -8.07 -16.35 0.05
CA ALA A 37 -9.12 -16.92 0.88
C ALA A 37 -9.58 -16.01 2.03
N LEU A 38 -8.80 -15.00 2.43
CA LEU A 38 -9.12 -14.12 3.55
C LEU A 38 -10.44 -13.37 3.30
N SER A 39 -11.35 -13.27 4.27
CA SER A 39 -12.60 -12.54 4.02
C SER A 39 -12.39 -11.01 4.09
N PRO A 40 -13.18 -10.19 3.38
CA PRO A 40 -13.12 -8.73 3.49
C PRO A 40 -13.32 -8.20 4.93
N GLU A 41 -14.07 -8.94 5.76
CA GLU A 41 -14.33 -8.59 7.16
C GLU A 41 -13.10 -8.77 8.06
N GLN A 42 -12.16 -9.62 7.66
CA GLN A 42 -10.90 -9.84 8.36
C GLN A 42 -9.82 -8.82 7.99
N LEU A 43 -10.12 -7.88 7.08
CA LEU A 43 -9.16 -6.87 6.66
C LEU A 43 -8.92 -5.84 7.76
N ILE A 44 -7.65 -5.49 7.93
CA ILE A 44 -7.22 -4.49 8.90
C ILE A 44 -6.90 -3.20 8.15
N ALA A 45 -7.44 -2.08 8.65
CA ALA A 45 -7.09 -0.76 8.14
C ALA A 45 -5.58 -0.50 8.33
N ILE A 46 -4.87 -0.30 7.22
CA ILE A 46 -3.42 -0.09 7.21
C ILE A 46 -3.12 1.34 7.70
N LYS A 47 -2.96 1.50 9.01
CA LYS A 47 -2.62 2.78 9.67
C LYS A 47 -1.13 2.94 10.00
N LEU A 48 -0.31 1.98 9.57
CA LEU A 48 1.13 1.92 9.89
C LEU A 48 1.97 1.62 8.64
N ASP A 49 3.29 1.79 8.81
CA ASP A 49 4.28 1.49 7.78
C ASP A 49 4.56 -0.02 7.72
N ILE A 50 4.15 -0.68 6.62
CA ILE A 50 4.29 -2.13 6.45
C ILE A 50 5.77 -2.56 6.49
N PRO A 51 6.71 -1.92 5.78
CA PRO A 51 8.13 -2.27 5.88
C PRO A 51 8.66 -2.25 7.32
N ARG A 52 8.28 -1.26 8.13
CA ARG A 52 8.64 -1.19 9.55
C ARG A 52 8.06 -2.36 10.34
N ALA A 53 6.78 -2.68 10.16
CA ALA A 53 6.16 -3.82 10.84
C ALA A 53 6.83 -5.15 10.47
N VAL A 54 7.13 -5.35 9.19
CA VAL A 54 7.85 -6.53 8.69
C VAL A 54 9.23 -6.63 9.32
N SER A 55 10.01 -5.54 9.32
CA SER A 55 11.33 -5.49 9.95
C SER A 55 11.27 -5.86 11.43
N GLN A 56 10.29 -5.33 12.16
CA GLN A 56 10.09 -5.65 13.57
C GLN A 56 9.77 -7.13 13.79
N VAL A 57 8.82 -7.69 13.03
CA VAL A 57 8.43 -9.11 13.14
C VAL A 57 9.61 -10.03 12.82
N LEU A 58 10.33 -9.77 11.73
CA LEU A 58 11.51 -10.56 11.35
C LEU A 58 12.63 -10.44 12.38
N GLY A 59 12.79 -9.28 13.01
CA GLY A 59 13.79 -9.06 14.07
C GLY A 59 13.55 -9.88 15.33
N VAL A 60 12.29 -10.10 15.71
CA VAL A 60 11.95 -10.88 16.92
C VAL A 60 11.69 -12.36 16.65
N LEU A 61 11.52 -12.75 15.37
CA LEU A 61 11.20 -14.12 14.96
C LEU A 61 12.13 -15.20 15.56
N PRO A 62 13.46 -15.05 15.61
CA PRO A 62 14.33 -16.07 16.23
C PRO A 62 14.00 -16.32 17.70
N GLY A 63 13.67 -15.27 18.46
CA GLY A 63 13.23 -15.39 19.85
C GLY A 63 11.87 -16.06 19.99
N LEU A 64 10.93 -15.76 19.09
CA LEU A 64 9.63 -16.43 19.04
C LEU A 64 9.76 -17.92 18.72
N LEU A 65 10.63 -18.28 17.78
CA LEU A 65 10.88 -19.68 17.41
C LEU A 65 11.54 -20.47 18.55
N ALA A 66 12.36 -19.83 19.39
CA ALA A 66 12.91 -20.47 20.59
C ALA A 66 11.81 -20.88 21.59
N LEU A 67 10.68 -20.17 21.62
CA LEU A 67 9.52 -20.49 22.47
C LEU A 67 8.57 -21.51 21.84
N ARG A 68 8.76 -21.88 20.55
CA ARG A 68 7.88 -22.79 19.82
C ARG A 68 7.59 -24.11 20.56
N PRO A 69 8.59 -24.83 21.15
CA PRO A 69 8.30 -26.07 21.88
C PRO A 69 7.40 -25.85 23.10
N ALA A 70 7.66 -24.80 23.87
CA ALA A 70 6.85 -24.44 25.04
C ALA A 70 5.42 -24.04 24.67
N ILE A 71 5.24 -23.33 23.54
CA ILE A 71 3.90 -23.00 23.02
C ILE A 71 3.15 -24.29 22.65
N ALA A 72 3.80 -25.22 21.95
CA ALA A 72 3.17 -26.48 21.54
C ALA A 72 2.75 -27.35 22.75
N GLU A 73 3.56 -27.36 23.81
CA GLU A 73 3.28 -28.10 25.04
C GLU A 73 2.18 -27.47 25.89
N ALA A 74 2.21 -26.15 26.10
CA ALA A 74 1.26 -25.49 26.99
C ALA A 74 -0.09 -25.19 26.31
N LEU A 75 -0.08 -24.93 24.99
CA LEU A 75 -1.22 -24.38 24.26
C LEU A 75 -1.68 -25.29 23.11
N HIS A 76 -2.16 -26.49 23.45
CA HIS A 76 -2.61 -27.52 22.49
C HIS A 76 -3.67 -27.07 21.47
N LYS A 77 -4.49 -26.05 21.78
CA LYS A 77 -5.51 -25.49 20.87
C LYS A 77 -5.01 -24.33 20.02
N HIS A 78 -3.81 -23.83 20.28
CA HIS A 78 -3.22 -22.75 19.52
C HIS A 78 -2.68 -23.28 18.18
N ASP A 79 -2.97 -22.56 17.09
CA ASP A 79 -2.44 -22.91 15.79
C ASP A 79 -0.95 -22.50 15.69
N ILE A 80 -0.07 -23.43 16.08
CA ILE A 80 1.38 -23.22 16.01
C ILE A 80 1.87 -22.97 14.58
N ALA A 81 1.11 -23.37 13.56
CA ALA A 81 1.47 -23.11 12.17
C ALA A 81 1.45 -21.61 11.83
N LEU A 82 0.78 -20.77 12.63
CA LEU A 82 0.85 -19.32 12.48
C LEU A 82 2.25 -18.78 12.81
N LEU A 83 2.91 -19.33 13.83
CA LEU A 83 4.31 -19.01 14.15
C LEU A 83 5.24 -19.56 13.06
N ASP A 84 5.02 -20.81 12.62
CA ASP A 84 5.85 -21.44 11.58
C ASP A 84 5.78 -20.69 10.24
N ARG A 85 4.63 -20.09 9.92
CA ARG A 85 4.40 -19.31 8.68
C ARG A 85 4.68 -17.82 8.84
N LEU A 86 5.05 -17.36 10.03
CA LEU A 86 5.17 -15.92 10.33
C LEU A 86 6.19 -15.21 9.42
N GLU A 87 7.33 -15.84 9.14
CA GLU A 87 8.32 -15.33 8.16
C GLU A 87 7.71 -15.20 6.76
N THR A 88 6.98 -16.24 6.33
CA THR A 88 6.35 -16.29 5.00
C THR A 88 5.34 -15.15 4.86
N TYR A 89 4.49 -14.92 5.86
CA TYR A 89 3.53 -13.82 5.83
C TYR A 89 4.21 -12.45 5.89
N ALA A 90 5.29 -12.29 6.66
CA ALA A 90 6.02 -11.03 6.75
C ALA A 90 6.63 -10.64 5.39
N LEU A 91 7.27 -11.60 4.73
CA LEU A 91 7.85 -11.41 3.40
C LEU A 91 6.78 -11.22 2.32
N ALA A 92 5.66 -11.95 2.39
CA ALA A 92 4.53 -11.78 1.48
C ALA A 92 3.89 -10.39 1.59
N ALA A 93 3.67 -9.89 2.81
CA ALA A 93 3.14 -8.55 3.04
C ALA A 93 4.09 -7.46 2.49
N TRP A 94 5.39 -7.65 2.62
CA TRP A 94 6.38 -6.75 2.04
C TRP A 94 6.36 -6.78 0.50
N TYR A 95 6.33 -7.96 -0.11
CA TYR A 95 6.23 -8.11 -1.56
C TYR A 95 4.97 -7.46 -2.12
N ALA A 96 3.81 -7.72 -1.51
CA ALA A 96 2.54 -7.10 -1.90
C ALA A 96 2.58 -5.56 -1.80
N HIS A 97 3.27 -5.02 -0.79
CA HIS A 97 3.49 -3.59 -0.66
C HIS A 97 4.37 -3.02 -1.80
N LEU A 98 5.42 -3.75 -2.22
CA LEU A 98 6.28 -3.35 -3.34
C LEU A 98 5.54 -3.39 -4.68
N LEU A 99 4.66 -4.38 -4.89
CA LEU A 99 3.79 -4.44 -6.06
C LEU A 99 2.87 -3.22 -6.12
N TRP A 100 2.17 -2.92 -5.02
CA TRP A 100 1.29 -1.75 -4.92
C TRP A 100 2.03 -0.43 -5.17
N LEU A 101 3.25 -0.26 -4.63
CA LEU A 101 4.08 0.92 -4.89
C LEU A 101 4.47 1.07 -6.37
N SER A 102 4.59 -0.04 -7.09
CA SER A 102 4.93 -0.05 -8.51
C SER A 102 3.73 0.33 -9.37
N THR A 103 2.54 -0.18 -9.04
CA THR A 103 1.27 0.20 -9.70
C THR A 103 0.95 1.67 -9.50
N GLY A 104 1.04 2.20 -8.27
CA GLY A 104 0.76 3.61 -8.01
C GLY A 104 1.72 4.58 -8.70
N ALA A 105 2.99 4.18 -8.88
CA ALA A 105 3.95 4.97 -9.64
C ALA A 105 3.60 5.01 -11.14
N ALA A 106 3.20 3.87 -11.73
CA ALA A 106 2.79 3.80 -13.13
C ALA A 106 1.51 4.62 -13.40
N GLU A 107 0.51 4.54 -12.50
CA GLU A 107 -0.71 5.35 -12.60
C GLU A 107 -0.40 6.85 -12.53
N SER A 108 0.50 7.26 -11.63
CA SER A 108 0.91 8.66 -11.51
C SER A 108 1.63 9.19 -12.77
N ALA A 109 2.34 8.32 -13.50
CA ALA A 109 3.05 8.66 -14.72
C ALA A 109 2.15 8.67 -15.96
N LEU A 110 1.02 7.94 -15.95
CA LEU A 110 0.16 7.80 -17.12
C LEU A 110 -0.48 9.13 -17.56
N LYS A 111 -1.01 9.92 -16.61
CA LYS A 111 -1.67 11.19 -16.92
C LYS A 111 -0.74 12.20 -17.60
N PRO A 112 0.48 12.50 -17.08
CA PRO A 112 1.39 13.40 -17.78
C PRO A 112 1.87 12.83 -19.12
N LEU A 113 2.11 11.51 -19.23
CA LEU A 113 2.47 10.89 -20.51
C LEU A 113 1.38 11.06 -21.57
N LEU A 114 0.11 10.86 -21.22
CA LEU A 114 -1.00 11.09 -22.15
C LEU A 114 -1.15 12.56 -22.56
N ALA A 115 -0.95 13.48 -21.61
CA ALA A 115 -1.01 14.92 -21.89
C ALA A 115 0.09 15.39 -22.85
N GLU A 116 1.26 14.74 -22.84
CA GLU A 116 2.35 15.00 -23.78
C GLU A 116 2.16 14.24 -25.10
N ALA A 117 1.73 12.98 -25.04
CA ALA A 117 1.62 12.08 -26.19
C ALA A 117 0.54 12.52 -27.21
N ALA A 118 -0.63 12.97 -26.72
CA ALA A 118 -1.74 13.34 -27.59
C ALA A 118 -1.40 14.48 -28.57
N PRO A 119 -0.91 15.66 -28.12
CA PRO A 119 -0.55 16.74 -29.04
C PRO A 119 0.67 16.38 -29.90
N LEU A 120 1.64 15.63 -29.35
CA LEU A 120 2.82 15.20 -30.12
C LEU A 120 2.44 14.29 -31.29
N ARG A 121 1.51 13.34 -31.08
CA ARG A 121 0.97 12.48 -32.13
C ARG A 121 0.26 13.30 -33.19
N GLU A 122 -0.60 14.23 -32.77
CA GLU A 122 -1.39 15.05 -33.70
C GLU A 122 -0.48 15.89 -34.61
N ASN A 123 0.54 16.54 -34.04
CA ASN A 123 1.50 17.34 -34.80
C ASN A 123 2.31 16.49 -35.79
N LEU A 124 2.94 15.42 -35.30
CA LEU A 124 3.77 14.55 -36.15
C LEU A 124 2.96 13.86 -37.24
N LEU A 125 1.71 13.47 -36.97
CA LEU A 125 0.83 12.88 -37.97
C LEU A 125 0.42 13.91 -39.04
N GLY A 126 0.14 15.15 -38.65
CA GLY A 126 -0.14 16.25 -39.58
C GLY A 126 1.05 16.54 -40.51
N ASP A 127 2.26 16.56 -39.96
CA ASP A 127 3.50 16.70 -40.74
C ASP A 127 3.72 15.48 -41.66
N ALA A 128 3.49 14.27 -41.18
CA ALA A 128 3.64 13.05 -41.96
C ALA A 128 2.70 13.03 -43.17
N GLU A 129 1.44 13.45 -43.00
CA GLU A 129 0.46 13.57 -44.09
C GLU A 129 0.88 14.61 -45.14
N ALA A 130 1.43 15.74 -44.70
CA ALA A 130 1.90 16.77 -45.60
C ALA A 130 3.09 16.27 -46.45
N LEU A 131 3.99 15.49 -45.85
CA LEU A 131 5.11 14.86 -46.55
C LEU A 131 4.65 13.73 -47.48
N ALA A 132 3.70 12.90 -47.05
CA ALA A 132 3.14 11.81 -47.86
C ALA A 132 2.44 12.33 -49.13
N ARG A 133 1.66 13.42 -49.03
CA ARG A 133 1.04 14.07 -50.21
C ARG A 133 2.06 14.61 -51.21
N ARG A 134 3.30 14.84 -50.78
CA ARG A 134 4.42 15.30 -51.62
C ARG A 134 5.32 14.14 -52.08
N GLY A 135 4.96 12.89 -51.76
CA GLY A 135 5.74 11.70 -52.10
C GLY A 135 7.06 11.58 -51.34
N LEU A 136 7.19 12.24 -50.19
CA LEU A 136 8.41 12.22 -49.36
C LEU A 136 8.34 11.18 -48.23
N LEU A 137 7.15 10.67 -47.93
CA LEU A 137 6.91 9.55 -47.01
C LEU A 137 5.91 8.59 -47.65
N ASP A 138 5.92 7.34 -47.19
CA ASP A 138 4.98 6.31 -47.60
C ASP A 138 3.55 6.68 -47.17
N ALA A 139 2.65 6.88 -48.14
CA ALA A 139 1.29 7.30 -47.89
C ALA A 139 0.42 6.21 -47.25
N ASP A 140 0.70 4.93 -47.55
CA ASP A 140 -0.04 3.81 -46.99
C ASP A 140 0.34 3.63 -45.52
N ALA A 141 1.63 3.71 -45.19
CA ALA A 141 2.10 3.67 -43.81
C ALA A 141 1.51 4.82 -42.95
N VAL A 142 1.41 6.03 -43.50
CA VAL A 142 0.79 7.17 -42.80
C VAL A 142 -0.72 6.96 -42.61
N ALA A 143 -1.40 6.38 -43.60
CA ALA A 143 -2.83 6.07 -43.50
C ALA A 143 -3.13 5.01 -42.42
N GLU A 144 -2.28 3.98 -42.30
CA GLU A 144 -2.38 2.98 -41.24
C GLU A 144 -2.23 3.61 -39.84
N ILE A 145 -1.23 4.48 -39.64
CA ILE A 145 -1.02 5.22 -38.39
C ILE A 145 -2.24 6.10 -38.07
N ARG A 146 -2.82 6.78 -39.08
CA ARG A 146 -4.00 7.62 -38.88
C ARG A 146 -5.24 6.83 -38.43
N ALA A 147 -5.36 5.57 -38.86
CA ALA A 147 -6.48 4.71 -38.53
C ALA A 147 -6.53 4.33 -37.04
N GLY A 148 -5.39 4.40 -36.33
CA GLY A 148 -5.27 4.11 -34.91
C GLY A 148 -6.20 4.97 -34.02
N GLN A 149 -6.89 4.32 -33.08
CA GLN A 149 -7.86 4.91 -32.15
C GLN A 149 -7.56 4.50 -30.70
N GLY A 150 -7.50 5.49 -29.81
CA GLY A 150 -7.31 5.26 -28.37
C GLY A 150 -5.85 5.29 -27.92
N HIS A 151 -5.61 4.96 -26.64
CA HIS A 151 -4.31 5.22 -26.01
C HIS A 151 -3.21 4.22 -26.37
N ILE A 152 -3.57 2.94 -26.60
CA ILE A 152 -2.62 1.93 -27.07
C ILE A 152 -2.16 2.28 -28.48
N ASP A 153 -3.11 2.62 -29.36
CA ASP A 153 -2.79 3.07 -30.71
C ASP A 153 -1.97 4.36 -30.68
N THR A 154 -2.30 5.33 -29.81
CA THR A 154 -1.47 6.53 -29.63
C THR A 154 -0.02 6.20 -29.28
N ALA A 155 0.22 5.19 -28.43
CA ALA A 155 1.57 4.77 -28.07
C ALA A 155 2.32 4.12 -29.26
N ASN A 156 1.63 3.24 -30.00
CA ASN A 156 2.17 2.58 -31.18
C ASN A 156 2.44 3.57 -32.32
N ASP A 157 1.53 4.50 -32.56
CA ASP A 157 1.62 5.53 -33.57
C ASP A 157 2.83 6.44 -33.33
N LEU A 158 3.12 6.81 -32.08
CA LEU A 158 4.32 7.60 -31.76
C LEU A 158 5.61 6.85 -32.08
N VAL A 159 5.67 5.54 -31.85
CA VAL A 159 6.82 4.70 -32.22
C VAL A 159 6.94 4.61 -33.75
N ALA A 160 5.82 4.39 -34.44
CA ALA A 160 5.77 4.29 -35.89
C ALA A 160 6.17 5.62 -36.57
N LEU A 161 5.63 6.74 -36.10
CA LEU A 161 6.00 8.08 -36.56
C LEU A 161 7.47 8.37 -36.29
N SER A 162 7.98 8.05 -35.10
CA SER A 162 9.41 8.21 -34.79
C SER A 162 10.30 7.45 -35.77
N ALA A 163 9.96 6.19 -36.05
CA ALA A 163 10.68 5.36 -37.01
C ALA A 163 10.59 5.89 -38.44
N LEU A 164 9.39 6.31 -38.87
CA LEU A 164 9.14 6.83 -40.21
C LEU A 164 9.92 8.13 -40.48
N PHE A 165 9.87 9.09 -39.56
CA PHE A 165 10.64 10.33 -39.68
C PHE A 165 12.14 10.08 -39.61
N SER A 166 12.60 9.22 -38.69
CA SER A 166 14.03 8.92 -38.55
C SER A 166 14.61 8.21 -39.78
N GLY A 167 13.83 7.32 -40.41
CA GLY A 167 14.23 6.59 -41.61
C GLY A 167 14.42 7.51 -42.82
N SER A 168 13.58 8.55 -42.95
CA SER A 168 13.62 9.49 -44.07
C SER A 168 14.21 10.86 -43.74
N TRP A 169 14.82 11.02 -42.54
CA TRP A 169 15.30 12.31 -42.03
C TRP A 169 16.20 13.09 -43.01
N PRO A 170 17.18 12.46 -43.70
CA PRO A 170 18.04 13.18 -44.65
C PRO A 170 17.28 13.82 -45.82
N GLU A 171 16.13 13.28 -46.19
CA GLU A 171 15.34 13.74 -47.34
C GLU A 171 14.27 14.77 -46.96
N ILE A 172 13.78 14.72 -45.72
CA ILE A 172 12.70 15.56 -45.20
C ILE A 172 13.19 16.71 -44.32
N SER A 173 14.44 16.67 -43.85
CA SER A 173 15.04 17.75 -43.05
C SER A 173 14.97 19.08 -43.81
N GLY A 174 14.35 20.09 -43.18
CA GLY A 174 14.07 21.41 -43.80
C GLY A 174 12.79 21.50 -44.64
N LYS A 175 12.01 20.42 -44.75
CA LYS A 175 10.71 20.37 -45.48
C LYS A 175 9.51 20.08 -44.58
N THR A 176 9.73 19.91 -43.29
CA THR A 176 8.71 19.62 -42.26
C THR A 176 8.84 20.60 -41.09
N ALA A 177 7.76 20.83 -40.35
CA ALA A 177 7.80 21.59 -39.10
C ALA A 177 8.28 20.73 -37.92
N ALA A 178 8.17 19.40 -38.03
CA ALA A 178 8.65 18.46 -37.05
C ALA A 178 10.15 18.63 -36.78
N THR A 179 10.50 18.66 -35.50
CA THR A 179 11.88 18.75 -35.03
C THR A 179 12.48 17.37 -34.76
N GLU A 180 13.82 17.27 -34.81
CA GLU A 180 14.51 16.02 -34.49
C GLU A 180 14.27 15.62 -33.02
N GLU A 181 14.15 16.63 -32.15
CA GLU A 181 13.80 16.46 -30.75
C GLU A 181 12.41 15.86 -30.57
N GLU A 182 11.38 16.33 -31.30
CA GLU A 182 10.03 15.77 -31.26
C GLU A 182 9.98 14.34 -31.78
N VAL A 183 10.67 14.04 -32.88
CA VAL A 183 10.76 12.69 -33.47
C VAL A 183 11.41 11.73 -32.48
N LYS A 184 12.53 12.13 -31.86
CA LYS A 184 13.18 11.34 -30.81
C LYS A 184 12.27 11.17 -29.60
N ARG A 185 11.60 12.25 -29.18
CA ARG A 185 10.70 12.22 -28.02
C ARG A 185 9.52 11.28 -28.23
N ALA A 186 8.96 11.21 -29.43
CA ALA A 186 7.91 10.26 -29.77
C ALA A 186 8.37 8.80 -29.58
N GLY A 187 9.60 8.48 -30.02
CA GLY A 187 10.21 7.16 -29.83
C GLY A 187 10.48 6.80 -28.36
N GLU A 188 10.65 7.80 -27.48
CA GLU A 188 10.81 7.61 -26.04
C GLU A 188 9.48 7.48 -25.29
N ILE A 189 8.49 8.32 -25.62
CA ILE A 189 7.18 8.37 -24.94
C ILE A 189 6.33 7.15 -25.29
N GLY A 190 6.33 6.71 -26.55
CA GLY A 190 5.50 5.58 -26.99
C GLY A 190 5.66 4.33 -26.11
N PRO A 191 6.89 3.82 -25.91
CA PRO A 191 7.14 2.66 -25.05
C PRO A 191 6.79 2.91 -23.57
N GLN A 192 7.02 4.13 -23.06
CA GLN A 192 6.68 4.50 -21.68
C GLN A 192 5.16 4.49 -21.46
N LEU A 193 4.41 5.03 -22.44
CA LEU A 193 2.96 5.07 -22.42
C LEU A 193 2.38 3.65 -22.50
N LEU A 194 2.92 2.81 -23.40
CA LEU A 194 2.50 1.41 -23.52
C LEU A 194 2.74 0.62 -22.22
N ALA A 195 3.90 0.80 -21.57
CA ALA A 195 4.20 0.17 -20.29
C ALA A 195 3.25 0.64 -19.17
N ALA A 196 2.94 1.94 -19.11
CA ALA A 196 2.00 2.49 -18.12
C ALA A 196 0.56 2.00 -18.36
N LEU A 197 0.14 1.90 -19.63
CA LEU A 197 -1.17 1.36 -20.01
C LEU A 197 -1.31 -0.13 -19.67
N GLY A 198 -0.27 -0.94 -19.92
CA GLY A 198 -0.27 -2.36 -19.57
C GLY A 198 -0.43 -2.59 -18.07
N VAL A 199 0.24 -1.77 -17.23
CA VAL A 199 0.05 -1.82 -15.77
C VAL A 199 -1.39 -1.46 -15.37
N ARG A 200 -2.04 -0.52 -16.06
CA ARG A 200 -3.43 -0.13 -15.81
C ARG A 200 -4.44 -1.18 -16.27
N GLU A 201 -4.23 -1.81 -17.42
CA GLU A 201 -5.15 -2.84 -17.93
C GLU A 201 -5.10 -4.12 -17.10
N HIS A 202 -3.89 -4.52 -16.66
CA HIS A 202 -3.74 -5.60 -15.71
C HIS A 202 -4.18 -5.20 -14.30
N GLY A 203 -4.09 -3.92 -13.93
CA GLY A 203 -4.60 -3.36 -12.68
C GLY A 203 -6.03 -2.83 -12.81
N LYS A 204 -7.02 -3.69 -13.02
CA LYS A 204 -8.43 -3.31 -13.27
C LYS A 204 -8.99 -2.21 -12.33
N GLY A 205 -9.12 -0.99 -12.86
CA GLY A 205 -10.21 -0.03 -12.62
C GLY A 205 -10.32 0.65 -11.23
N PRO A 206 -11.25 1.62 -11.07
CA PRO A 206 -11.34 2.54 -9.93
C PRO A 206 -12.05 1.91 -8.71
N GLY A 207 -11.64 0.70 -8.34
CA GLY A 207 -11.80 0.13 -7.00
C GLY A 207 -10.47 0.18 -6.25
N PRO A 208 -10.34 -0.41 -5.05
CA PRO A 208 -9.02 -0.76 -4.55
C PRO A 208 -8.34 -1.56 -5.67
N THR A 209 -7.24 -1.05 -6.22
CA THR A 209 -6.52 -1.79 -7.27
C THR A 209 -6.27 -3.21 -6.76
N GLU A 210 -6.25 -4.21 -7.65
CA GLU A 210 -5.99 -5.60 -7.24
C GLU A 210 -4.72 -5.70 -6.37
N ALA A 211 -3.72 -4.87 -6.65
CA ALA A 211 -2.52 -4.70 -5.83
C ALA A 211 -2.79 -4.09 -4.44
N ALA A 212 -3.69 -3.11 -4.33
CA ALA A 212 -4.10 -2.55 -3.04
C ALA A 212 -4.89 -3.54 -2.17
N ASP A 213 -5.78 -4.33 -2.78
CA ASP A 213 -6.53 -5.39 -2.09
C ASP A 213 -5.60 -6.52 -1.63
N LYS A 214 -4.74 -7.04 -2.53
CA LYS A 214 -3.69 -8.01 -2.18
C LYS A 214 -2.76 -7.50 -1.08
N ARG A 215 -2.41 -6.21 -1.11
CA ARG A 215 -1.63 -5.56 -0.04
C ARG A 215 -2.39 -5.57 1.30
N ALA A 216 -3.67 -5.24 1.31
CA ALA A 216 -4.48 -5.24 2.53
C ALA A 216 -4.63 -6.64 3.12
N ARG A 217 -4.91 -7.64 2.28
CA ARG A 217 -5.04 -9.06 2.67
C ARG A 217 -3.75 -9.62 3.21
N ALA A 218 -2.62 -9.42 2.51
CA ALA A 218 -1.32 -9.90 2.95
C ALA A 218 -0.89 -9.26 4.28
N PHE A 219 -1.16 -7.97 4.47
CA PHE A 219 -0.91 -7.30 5.74
C PHE A 219 -1.81 -7.82 6.87
N ALA A 220 -3.09 -8.02 6.60
CA ALA A 220 -4.02 -8.57 7.59
C ALA A 220 -3.60 -9.99 8.03
N LEU A 221 -3.19 -10.84 7.09
CA LEU A 221 -2.70 -12.19 7.37
C LEU A 221 -1.48 -12.18 8.31
N LEU A 222 -0.49 -11.32 8.03
CA LEU A 222 0.65 -11.08 8.91
C LEU A 222 0.22 -10.60 10.30
N ALA A 223 -0.64 -9.59 10.35
CA ALA A 223 -1.05 -8.97 11.61
C ALA A 223 -1.84 -9.95 12.49
N HIS A 224 -2.72 -10.77 11.92
CA HIS A 224 -3.46 -11.80 12.63
C HIS A 224 -2.54 -12.91 13.16
N ALA A 225 -1.64 -13.42 12.32
CA ALA A 225 -0.69 -14.45 12.74
C ALA A 225 0.24 -13.95 13.86
N TYR A 226 0.71 -12.70 13.74
CA TYR A 226 1.55 -12.08 14.76
C TYR A 226 0.79 -11.85 16.06
N ASP A 227 -0.46 -11.35 16.01
CA ASP A 227 -1.27 -11.14 17.21
C ASP A 227 -1.57 -12.45 17.97
N GLN A 228 -1.89 -13.53 17.25
CA GLN A 228 -2.05 -14.86 17.86
C GLN A 228 -0.74 -15.35 18.50
N THR A 229 0.40 -15.12 17.85
CA THR A 229 1.71 -15.46 18.40
C THR A 229 2.01 -14.65 19.67
N ARG A 230 1.74 -13.34 19.67
CA ARG A 230 1.88 -12.49 20.86
C ARG A 230 1.01 -12.97 22.02
N ARG A 231 -0.22 -13.38 21.74
CA ARG A 231 -1.13 -13.95 22.75
C ARG A 231 -0.57 -15.23 23.37
N ALA A 232 0.05 -16.10 22.57
CA ALA A 232 0.70 -17.31 23.07
C ALA A 232 1.91 -16.99 23.96
N VAL A 233 2.76 -16.05 23.54
CA VAL A 233 3.90 -15.58 24.33
C VAL A 233 3.46 -14.94 25.64
N ALA A 234 2.43 -14.07 25.61
CA ALA A 234 1.89 -13.43 26.80
C ALA A 234 1.32 -14.43 27.81
N TYR A 235 0.72 -15.53 27.34
CA TYR A 235 0.27 -16.61 28.22
C TYR A 235 1.45 -17.33 28.88
N LEU A 236 2.47 -17.70 28.11
CA LEU A 236 3.64 -18.41 28.62
C LEU A 236 4.48 -17.57 29.58
N ARG A 237 4.64 -16.28 29.27
CA ARG A 237 5.51 -15.33 29.97
C ARG A 237 4.73 -14.42 30.93
N TRP A 238 3.55 -14.88 31.37
CA TRP A 238 2.64 -14.07 32.17
C TRP A 238 3.27 -13.61 33.49
N ASN A 239 4.08 -14.47 34.12
CA ASN A 239 4.68 -14.18 35.42
C ASN A 239 6.02 -13.45 35.32
N GLU A 240 6.72 -13.55 34.18
CA GLU A 240 8.06 -13.01 33.97
C GLU A 240 8.07 -11.56 33.51
N GLY A 241 6.92 -11.05 33.04
CA GLY A 241 6.74 -9.62 32.72
C GLY A 241 7.51 -9.13 31.48
N ASP A 242 8.13 -10.02 30.70
CA ASP A 242 8.95 -9.66 29.54
C ASP A 242 8.31 -10.01 28.18
N ALA A 243 7.02 -10.40 28.19
CA ALA A 243 6.28 -10.75 26.99
C ALA A 243 6.30 -9.64 25.91
N GLU A 244 6.21 -8.37 26.31
CA GLU A 244 6.29 -7.22 25.38
C GLU A 244 7.69 -6.99 24.82
N THR A 245 8.74 -7.42 25.52
CA THR A 245 10.12 -7.37 25.01
C THR A 245 10.34 -8.46 23.96
N ILE A 246 9.77 -9.65 24.19
CA ILE A 246 9.89 -10.81 23.30
C ILE A 246 9.00 -10.65 22.07
N ALA A 247 7.75 -10.20 22.26
CA ALA A 247 6.73 -10.09 21.23
C ALA A 247 6.10 -8.68 21.23
N PRO A 248 6.87 -7.63 20.88
CA PRO A 248 6.40 -6.24 20.93
C PRO A 248 5.27 -5.98 19.95
N SER A 249 4.34 -5.10 20.31
CA SER A 249 3.28 -4.67 19.38
C SER A 249 3.86 -4.01 18.11
N ILE A 250 3.34 -4.38 16.94
CA ILE A 250 3.64 -3.70 15.66
C ILE A 250 2.94 -2.34 15.54
N TYR A 251 1.92 -2.10 16.36
CA TYR A 251 1.30 -0.78 16.48
C TYR A 251 2.13 0.08 17.41
N LYS A 252 2.32 1.36 17.06
CA LYS A 252 2.98 2.31 17.96
C LYS A 252 2.35 2.22 19.34
N SER A 253 3.12 1.82 20.35
CA SER A 253 2.71 2.07 21.72
C SER A 253 2.60 3.59 21.87
N ARG A 254 1.44 4.08 22.32
CA ARG A 254 1.37 5.43 22.86
C ARG A 254 2.26 5.37 24.11
N GLY A 255 3.47 5.92 23.99
CA GLY A 255 4.60 5.68 24.90
C GLY A 255 4.19 5.57 26.36
N GLY A 256 4.40 4.38 26.93
CA GLY A 256 4.43 4.18 28.37
C GLY A 256 5.75 4.72 28.90
N ARG A 257 5.64 5.62 29.88
CA ARG A 257 6.74 6.21 30.65
C ARG A 257 7.69 5.11 31.12
N ALA A 258 8.97 5.21 30.75
CA ALA A 258 10.01 4.42 31.41
C ALA A 258 10.06 4.85 32.88
N THR A 259 9.49 4.05 33.76
CA THR A 259 9.83 4.09 35.19
C THR A 259 11.19 3.42 35.32
N GLY A 260 12.24 4.24 35.42
CA GLY A 260 13.55 3.77 35.82
C GLY A 260 13.45 3.21 37.23
N ALA A 261 13.64 1.90 37.35
CA ALA A 261 13.97 1.26 38.61
C ALA A 261 15.50 1.33 38.76
N SER A 262 15.96 1.99 39.81
CA SER A 262 17.26 1.76 40.40
C SER A 262 17.04 1.76 41.91
N ASP A 263 17.24 0.59 42.49
CA ASP A 263 17.26 0.31 43.93
C ASP A 263 18.72 0.01 44.30
N ASP A 264 19.22 0.69 45.33
CA ASP A 264 20.08 0.13 46.40
C ASP A 264 20.30 1.21 47.49
N GLY A 265 19.99 0.86 48.75
CA GLY A 265 19.84 1.73 49.94
C GLY A 265 21.16 2.09 50.67
N PRO A 266 21.22 2.25 52.03
CA PRO A 266 20.30 2.88 53.02
C PRO A 266 20.96 4.00 53.92
N GLU A 267 20.09 4.74 54.67
CA GLU A 267 20.15 5.77 55.77
C GLU A 267 21.38 5.90 56.74
N PRO A 268 21.52 6.91 57.69
CA PRO A 268 20.52 7.86 58.31
C PRO A 268 20.96 9.34 58.67
N ASP A 269 20.00 10.11 59.25
CA ASP A 269 20.02 11.31 60.16
C ASP A 269 20.61 12.67 59.68
N ASP A 270 20.07 13.88 59.98
CA ASP A 270 19.27 14.38 61.13
C ASP A 270 18.56 15.76 60.82
N ALA A 271 17.50 16.08 61.61
CA ALA A 271 16.96 17.39 62.04
C ALA A 271 16.15 18.33 61.08
N GLU A 272 14.81 18.48 61.28
CA GLU A 272 14.05 19.60 61.94
C GLU A 272 13.56 20.69 60.94
N GLU A 273 12.36 21.33 60.96
CA GLU A 273 11.22 21.44 61.89
C GLU A 273 10.02 22.17 61.18
N ALA A 274 8.77 21.80 61.54
CA ALA A 274 7.46 22.50 61.54
C ALA A 274 6.91 23.25 60.28
N ALA A 275 5.59 23.33 60.01
CA ALA A 275 4.42 23.35 60.88
C ALA A 275 3.12 22.93 60.16
N ALA A 276 2.22 22.28 60.90
CA ALA A 276 0.75 22.33 60.72
C ALA A 276 0.16 23.18 61.87
N PRO A 277 -1.11 23.62 61.85
CA PRO A 277 -2.17 22.71 62.32
C PRO A 277 -3.63 22.94 61.78
N THR A 278 -4.47 21.91 62.03
CA THR A 278 -5.94 21.91 62.37
C THR A 278 -6.96 22.42 61.33
N GLY A 279 -7.98 21.69 60.81
CA GLY A 279 -8.87 20.63 61.31
C GLY A 279 -10.21 21.23 61.83
N PRO A 280 -11.36 20.53 61.95
CA PRO A 280 -11.99 19.43 61.19
C PRO A 280 -13.49 19.73 60.83
N ASP A 281 -14.22 18.77 60.24
CA ASP A 281 -15.51 18.20 60.73
C ASP A 281 -16.54 17.76 59.64
N ALA A 282 -17.31 16.73 60.02
CA ALA A 282 -18.36 15.91 59.41
C ALA A 282 -19.28 16.57 58.34
N GLY A 283 -19.79 15.89 57.31
CA GLY A 283 -20.50 14.61 57.33
C GLY A 283 -22.02 14.85 57.43
N THR A 284 -22.78 14.72 56.32
CA THR A 284 -24.25 14.51 56.29
C THR A 284 -24.72 14.14 54.86
N ALA A 285 -25.30 12.95 54.69
CA ALA A 285 -26.35 12.62 53.71
C ALA A 285 -27.73 12.78 54.43
N PRO A 286 -28.94 12.84 53.82
CA PRO A 286 -29.39 12.23 52.54
C PRO A 286 -30.40 13.08 51.70
N ALA A 287 -30.97 12.45 50.65
CA ALA A 287 -32.06 12.85 49.72
C ALA A 287 -33.45 13.05 50.42
N PRO A 288 -34.64 13.25 49.79
CA PRO A 288 -35.06 13.19 48.36
C PRO A 288 -36.19 14.18 47.91
N SER A 289 -36.58 14.17 46.62
CA SER A 289 -37.96 14.38 46.08
C SER A 289 -37.87 14.38 44.54
N ALA A 290 -38.34 13.36 43.82
CA ALA A 290 -39.74 13.17 43.36
C ALA A 290 -40.29 14.39 42.59
N GLY A 291 -40.81 14.29 41.36
CA GLY A 291 -41.04 13.16 40.48
C GLY A 291 -41.75 13.64 39.19
N ALA A 292 -41.74 12.80 38.15
CA ALA A 292 -42.83 12.61 37.17
C ALA A 292 -42.37 11.61 36.10
N ALA A 293 -42.95 10.41 36.13
CA ALA A 293 -42.98 9.42 35.06
C ALA A 293 -44.38 9.47 34.39
N PRO A 294 -44.73 8.55 33.46
CA PRO A 294 -44.17 8.31 32.13
C PRO A 294 -45.25 8.43 31.04
N ALA A 295 -44.87 8.44 29.76
CA ALA A 295 -45.80 8.20 28.65
C ALA A 295 -45.33 7.03 27.79
N ALA A 296 -46.29 6.18 27.44
CA ALA A 296 -46.17 4.82 26.96
C ALA A 296 -45.64 4.68 25.53
N VAL A 297 -45.00 3.53 25.30
CA VAL A 297 -44.57 2.99 23.99
C VAL A 297 -45.77 2.33 23.31
N PRO A 298 -46.06 2.58 22.02
CA PRO A 298 -46.98 1.74 21.25
C PRO A 298 -46.27 0.54 20.62
N PRO A 299 -46.95 -0.60 20.42
CA PRO A 299 -46.36 -1.80 19.82
C PRO A 299 -46.25 -1.66 18.30
N GLY A 300 -45.13 -2.10 17.73
CA GLY A 300 -44.92 -2.18 16.28
C GLY A 300 -45.75 -3.30 15.63
N PRO A 301 -46.15 -3.15 14.36
CA PRO A 301 -46.98 -4.14 13.68
C PRO A 301 -46.14 -5.35 13.25
N GLY A 302 -46.73 -6.54 13.43
CA GLY A 302 -46.18 -7.83 13.03
C GLY A 302 -46.12 -8.06 11.51
N PRO A 303 -45.64 -9.24 11.09
CA PRO A 303 -45.21 -9.52 9.72
C PRO A 303 -46.40 -9.73 8.78
N GLN A 304 -46.35 -9.09 7.61
CA GLN A 304 -47.29 -9.34 6.51
C GLN A 304 -46.88 -10.56 5.71
N ALA A 305 -47.83 -11.50 5.59
CA ALA A 305 -47.78 -12.68 4.76
C ALA A 305 -47.83 -12.32 3.26
N GLN A 306 -47.03 -13.02 2.44
CA GLN A 306 -47.16 -13.02 0.99
C GLN A 306 -48.23 -14.04 0.54
N PRO A 307 -49.06 -13.73 -0.47
CA PRO A 307 -49.98 -14.69 -1.06
C PRO A 307 -49.27 -15.60 -2.09
N GLY A 308 -49.73 -16.85 -2.13
CA GLY A 308 -49.07 -17.96 -2.79
C GLY A 308 -48.98 -17.91 -4.32
N ALA A 309 -48.00 -18.65 -4.83
CA ALA A 309 -47.90 -19.12 -6.19
C ALA A 309 -47.94 -20.67 -6.19
N ALA A 310 -48.70 -21.21 -7.13
CA ALA A 310 -49.07 -22.61 -7.31
C ALA A 310 -47.89 -23.56 -7.61
N PRO A 311 -48.05 -24.89 -7.37
CA PRO A 311 -47.08 -25.89 -7.82
C PRO A 311 -47.36 -26.31 -9.28
N PRO A 312 -46.36 -26.83 -10.03
CA PRO A 312 -46.61 -27.44 -11.32
C PRO A 312 -47.15 -28.87 -11.15
N ALA A 313 -48.12 -29.20 -11.99
CA ALA A 313 -48.52 -30.56 -12.34
C ALA A 313 -47.78 -30.97 -13.62
N GLY A 314 -47.34 -32.24 -13.70
CA GLY A 314 -46.86 -32.88 -14.92
C GLY A 314 -45.35 -32.98 -15.03
#